data_AF-D8TVJ3-F1
#
_entry.id   AF-D8TVJ3-F1
#
_cell.length_a   1.000
_cell.length_b   1.000
_cell.length_c   1.000
_cell.angle_alpha   90.00
_cell.angle_beta   90.00
_cell.angle_gamma   90.00
#
_symmetry.space_group_name_H-M   'P 1'
#
loop_
_entity.id
_entity.type
_entity.pdbx_description
1 polymer ?
#
loop_
_entity_poly.entity_id
_entity_poly.type
_entity_poly.pdbx_seq_one_letter_code
_entity_poly.pdbx_strand_id
1 'polypeptide(L)'
;MSKRKRSAFLLCDEEPDVHILVARATEPISAHFDVLRLYSGCAQDLPRGEGGAPTIWNLRNLLLEGESDPVSPSVVESWLDMVYSHVDTSRRKRTFLRLQEVKPLVLFADAVCTCDAAMRELCDMLVNQTALQLDVPLGEETLQIMLQGRIYYVRDLEGLTSISTTDGSPSAIEAPKAVYALHAKNFTTTLGQQLESWLYLAGRLQMLPLVQLLINFIKTQLLAGCSSPLAAAVGNIYSPRVLQCMPRELLYAGFLRDTLLYRPNDLQLKTIPDGLKVKLVTAEAATALRLYSHSDVLHDLAPGKSIENAHLLHLSNRSRVAKPLHNAPVNVSVGGLNAKLCEKIVQAALDKAIAHE
;
A
#
# COMPACT_ATOMS: atom_id res chain seq x y z
N MET A 1 43.84 17.49 20.06
CA MET A 1 43.59 16.10 19.63
C MET A 1 42.34 15.57 20.33
N SER A 2 41.19 15.60 19.66
CA SER A 2 39.93 15.07 20.21
C SER A 2 39.86 13.57 19.95
N LYS A 3 40.14 12.75 20.97
CA LYS A 3 39.84 11.31 20.93
C LYS A 3 38.32 11.16 21.05
N ARG A 4 37.65 10.99 19.92
CA ARG A 4 36.22 10.65 19.88
C ARG A 4 36.02 9.34 20.65
N LYS A 5 35.26 9.41 21.74
CA LYS A 5 34.87 8.27 22.58
C LYS A 5 34.25 7.18 21.70
N ARG A 6 34.73 5.94 21.85
CA ARG A 6 34.03 4.74 21.39
C ARG A 6 32.59 4.82 21.91
N SER A 7 31.61 4.76 21.02
CA SER A 7 30.22 4.47 21.38
C SER A 7 30.19 3.03 21.88
N ALA A 8 30.46 2.84 23.18
CA ALA A 8 30.23 1.56 23.82
C ALA A 8 28.73 1.29 23.76
N PHE A 9 28.35 0.17 23.16
CA PHE A 9 26.96 -0.27 23.09
C PHE A 9 26.44 -0.45 24.52
N LEU A 10 25.24 0.08 24.79
CA LEU A 10 24.69 0.22 26.14
C LEU A 10 24.50 -1.13 26.87
N LEU A 11 24.47 -2.24 26.14
CA LEU A 11 24.26 -3.59 26.69
C LEU A 11 25.47 -4.51 26.46
N CYS A 12 26.67 -3.97 26.19
CA CYS A 12 27.87 -4.79 25.97
C CYS A 12 28.21 -5.71 27.16
N ASP A 13 27.84 -5.29 28.37
CA ASP A 13 28.20 -5.96 29.62
C ASP A 13 27.00 -6.66 30.30
N GLU A 14 25.82 -6.63 29.67
CA GLU A 14 24.59 -7.25 30.21
C GLU A 14 24.33 -8.60 29.52
N GLU A 15 24.04 -9.63 30.31
CA GLU A 15 23.63 -10.92 29.77
C GLU A 15 22.13 -10.89 29.38
N PRO A 16 21.74 -11.51 28.26
CA PRO A 16 20.33 -11.64 27.89
C PRO A 16 19.52 -12.38 28.96
N ASP A 17 18.45 -11.76 29.44
CA ASP A 17 17.59 -12.27 30.52
C ASP A 17 16.22 -12.77 30.03
N VAL A 18 15.99 -12.80 28.72
CA VAL A 18 14.78 -13.35 28.07
C VAL A 18 15.13 -14.44 27.08
N HIS A 19 14.44 -15.58 27.18
CA HIS A 19 14.49 -16.68 26.23
C HIS A 19 13.19 -16.77 25.44
N ILE A 20 13.26 -16.50 24.14
CA ILE A 20 12.12 -16.53 23.22
C ILE A 20 12.04 -17.92 22.58
N LEU A 21 10.96 -18.64 22.83
CA LEU A 21 10.73 -19.98 22.29
C LEU A 21 9.93 -19.89 20.99
N VAL A 22 10.48 -20.39 19.88
CA VAL A 22 9.84 -20.37 18.55
C VAL A 22 9.71 -21.80 18.02
N ALA A 23 8.65 -22.10 17.26
CA ALA A 23 8.21 -23.47 16.94
C ALA A 23 9.29 -24.36 16.30
N ARG A 24 10.13 -23.75 15.45
CA ARG A 24 11.15 -24.42 14.63
C ARG A 24 12.58 -24.09 15.04
N ALA A 25 12.77 -23.36 16.13
CA ALA A 25 14.10 -23.03 16.63
C ALA A 25 14.65 -24.19 17.47
N THR A 26 15.89 -24.60 17.20
CA THR A 26 16.60 -25.64 17.99
C THR A 26 16.98 -25.12 19.38
N GLU A 27 17.30 -23.83 19.47
CA GLU A 27 17.67 -23.13 20.69
C GLU A 27 16.75 -21.91 20.90
N PRO A 28 16.49 -21.50 22.14
CA PRO A 28 15.80 -20.25 22.42
C PRO A 28 16.56 -19.05 21.84
N ILE A 29 15.82 -18.07 21.31
CA ILE A 29 16.43 -16.80 20.88
C ILE A 29 16.58 -15.92 22.12
N SER A 30 17.81 -15.53 22.44
CA SER A 30 18.12 -14.71 23.61
C SER A 30 17.89 -13.21 23.34
N ALA A 31 17.31 -12.50 24.31
CA ALA A 31 17.07 -11.06 24.26
C ALA A 31 17.11 -10.42 25.66
N HIS A 32 17.12 -9.08 25.71
CA HIS A 32 17.10 -8.28 26.92
C HIS A 32 15.67 -7.77 27.16
N PHE A 33 15.12 -8.06 28.33
CA PHE A 33 13.78 -7.66 28.75
C PHE A 33 13.61 -6.14 28.65
N ASP A 34 14.63 -5.40 29.06
CA ASP A 34 14.62 -3.94 29.07
C ASP A 34 14.53 -3.32 27.67
N VAL A 35 15.02 -4.00 26.63
CA VAL A 35 14.79 -3.62 25.24
C VAL A 35 13.38 -4.00 24.83
N LEU A 36 12.99 -5.26 25.05
CA LEU A 36 11.70 -5.78 24.58
C LEU A 36 10.51 -4.99 25.11
N ARG A 37 10.50 -4.63 26.40
CA ARG A 37 9.40 -3.86 27.01
C ARG A 37 9.21 -2.46 26.41
N LEU A 38 10.24 -1.88 25.78
CA LEU A 38 10.16 -0.57 25.14
C LEU A 38 9.50 -0.66 23.75
N TYR A 39 9.63 -1.81 23.09
CA TYR A 39 9.25 -2.00 21.71
C TYR A 39 8.10 -2.98 21.49
N SER A 40 7.68 -3.74 22.50
CA SER A 40 6.55 -4.66 22.43
C SER A 40 5.64 -4.52 23.65
N GLY A 41 4.38 -4.17 23.39
CA GLY A 41 3.35 -4.15 24.43
C GLY A 41 3.12 -5.53 25.06
N CYS A 42 3.25 -6.61 24.28
CA CYS A 42 3.15 -7.97 24.80
C CYS A 42 4.32 -8.36 25.71
N ALA A 43 5.52 -7.84 25.45
CA ALA A 43 6.70 -8.14 26.25
C ALA A 43 6.70 -7.38 27.59
N GLN A 44 6.04 -6.22 27.65
CA GLN A 44 5.96 -5.39 28.86
C GLN A 44 5.37 -6.13 30.06
N ASP A 45 4.42 -7.03 29.79
CA ASP A 45 3.67 -7.77 30.80
C ASP A 45 4.20 -9.19 31.06
N LEU A 46 5.39 -9.54 30.54
CA LEU A 46 5.93 -10.88 30.77
C LEU A 46 6.32 -11.09 32.24
N PRO A 47 6.01 -12.27 32.82
CA PRO A 47 6.39 -12.59 34.19
C PRO A 47 7.91 -12.72 34.27
N ARG A 48 8.53 -11.97 35.18
CA ARG A 48 9.97 -12.06 35.43
C ARG A 48 10.31 -13.41 36.05
N GLY A 49 11.41 -14.02 35.59
CA GLY A 49 11.92 -15.24 36.21
C GLY A 49 12.30 -15.03 37.67
N GLU A 50 11.90 -15.96 38.54
CA GLU A 50 12.29 -15.97 39.95
C GLU A 50 13.75 -16.44 40.10
N GLY A 51 14.47 -15.91 41.09
CA GLY A 51 15.80 -16.43 41.47
C GLY A 51 16.90 -16.29 40.40
N GLY A 52 16.77 -15.35 39.47
CA GLY A 52 17.75 -15.13 38.39
C GLY A 52 17.57 -16.05 37.17
N ALA A 53 16.48 -16.80 37.09
CA ALA A 53 16.13 -17.54 35.89
C ALA A 53 15.72 -16.58 34.75
N PRO A 54 16.00 -16.94 33.47
CA PRO A 54 15.58 -16.14 32.34
C PRO A 54 14.05 -16.14 32.22
N THR A 55 13.51 -14.99 31.84
CA THR A 55 12.09 -14.81 31.51
C THR A 55 11.79 -15.57 30.21
N ILE A 56 10.71 -16.35 30.18
CA ILE A 56 10.35 -17.15 29.00
C ILE A 56 9.25 -16.45 28.22
N TRP A 57 9.51 -16.13 26.96
CA TRP A 57 8.49 -15.66 26.02
C TRP A 57 8.16 -16.75 24.99
N ASN A 58 7.03 -17.43 25.15
CA ASN A 58 6.68 -18.57 24.31
C ASN A 58 5.84 -18.17 23.09
N LEU A 59 6.45 -18.20 21.90
CA LEU A 59 5.85 -17.88 20.61
C LEU A 59 5.62 -19.12 19.72
N ARG A 60 5.81 -20.34 20.23
CA ARG A 60 5.74 -21.59 19.44
C ARG A 60 4.41 -21.83 18.73
N ASN A 61 3.33 -21.25 19.23
CA ASN A 61 1.98 -21.40 18.66
C ASN A 61 1.44 -20.08 18.08
N LEU A 62 2.29 -19.05 17.92
CA LEU A 62 1.86 -17.78 17.35
C LEU A 62 1.65 -17.96 15.84
N LEU A 63 0.39 -17.90 15.41
CA LEU A 63 -0.02 -17.92 14.01
C LEU A 63 -0.26 -16.48 13.55
N LEU A 64 0.38 -16.10 12.44
CA LEU A 64 0.18 -14.79 11.82
C LEU A 64 -1.08 -14.82 10.95
N GLU A 65 -1.71 -13.67 10.75
CA GLU A 65 -2.93 -13.56 9.94
C GLU A 65 -2.72 -14.08 8.51
N GLY A 66 -3.51 -15.08 8.13
CA GLY A 66 -3.46 -15.69 6.80
C GLY A 66 -2.38 -16.77 6.62
N GLU A 67 -1.57 -17.03 7.66
CA GLU A 67 -0.57 -18.09 7.65
C GLU A 67 -1.10 -19.37 8.31
N SER A 68 -0.74 -20.52 7.75
CA SER A 68 -1.10 -21.84 8.31
C SER A 68 -0.03 -22.37 9.27
N ASP A 69 1.19 -21.81 9.20
CA ASP A 69 2.34 -22.23 9.98
C ASP A 69 2.65 -21.22 11.10
N PRO A 70 3.18 -21.68 12.26
CA PRO A 70 3.68 -20.78 13.29
C PRO A 70 4.80 -19.88 12.79
N VAL A 71 4.93 -18.70 13.40
CA VAL A 71 5.97 -17.72 13.09
C VAL A 71 7.36 -18.37 13.04
N SER A 72 8.14 -18.05 12.01
CA SER A 72 9.49 -18.58 11.85
C SER A 72 10.49 -17.84 12.74
N PRO A 73 11.59 -18.51 13.15
CA PRO A 73 12.68 -17.86 13.88
C PRO A 73 13.23 -16.62 13.15
N SER A 74 13.37 -16.70 11.82
CA SER A 74 13.90 -15.62 11.00
C SER A 74 13.07 -14.33 11.03
N VAL A 75 11.75 -14.42 11.23
CA VAL A 75 10.87 -13.26 11.38
C VAL A 75 11.09 -12.61 12.74
N VAL A 76 11.18 -13.41 13.80
CA VAL A 76 11.47 -12.94 15.17
C VAL A 76 12.85 -12.28 15.22
N GLU A 77 13.87 -12.90 14.64
CA GLU A 77 15.23 -12.33 14.53
C GLU A 77 15.23 -11.02 13.73
N SER A 78 14.52 -10.96 12.61
CA SER A 78 14.43 -9.72 11.81
C SER A 78 13.75 -8.59 12.59
N TRP A 79 12.75 -8.91 13.41
CA TRP A 79 12.12 -7.95 14.32
C TRP A 79 13.07 -7.53 15.44
N LEU A 80 13.81 -8.47 16.03
CA LEU A 80 14.84 -8.17 17.02
C LEU A 80 15.92 -7.26 16.45
N ASP A 81 16.44 -7.54 15.26
CA ASP A 81 17.45 -6.69 14.62
C ASP A 81 16.94 -5.26 14.38
N MET A 82 15.66 -5.13 14.00
CA MET A 82 15.02 -3.82 13.88
C MET A 82 14.97 -3.09 15.22
N VAL A 83 14.40 -3.69 16.27
CA VAL A 83 14.27 -3.01 17.58
C VAL A 83 15.63 -2.76 18.24
N TYR A 84 16.58 -3.69 18.11
CA TYR A 84 17.93 -3.50 18.64
C TYR A 84 18.71 -2.44 17.88
N SER A 85 18.42 -2.16 16.62
CA SER A 85 19.10 -1.08 15.88
C SER A 85 18.88 0.31 16.50
N HIS A 86 17.84 0.48 17.33
CA HIS A 86 17.61 1.71 18.09
C HIS A 86 18.51 1.86 19.33
N VAL A 87 18.99 0.74 19.91
CA VAL A 87 19.90 0.74 21.06
C VAL A 87 21.36 0.44 20.67
N ASP A 88 21.54 -0.20 19.52
CA ASP A 88 22.81 -0.55 18.91
C ASP A 88 22.89 -0.06 17.46
N THR A 89 23.47 1.12 17.27
CA THR A 89 23.68 1.67 15.93
C THR A 89 24.62 0.83 15.04
N SER A 90 25.36 -0.13 15.61
CA SER A 90 26.21 -1.03 14.83
C SER A 90 25.43 -2.16 14.15
N ARG A 91 24.19 -2.44 14.60
CA ARG A 91 23.33 -3.42 13.95
C ARG A 91 22.86 -2.90 12.60
N ARG A 92 23.04 -3.74 11.59
CA ARG A 92 22.63 -3.43 10.22
C ARG A 92 21.13 -3.63 10.08
N LYS A 93 20.44 -2.58 9.64
CA LYS A 93 19.03 -2.67 9.26
C LYS A 93 18.90 -3.47 7.97
N ARG A 94 18.02 -4.47 7.99
CA ARG A 94 17.70 -5.27 6.80
C ARG A 94 16.91 -4.41 5.83
N THR A 95 17.31 -4.40 4.57
CA THR A 95 16.57 -3.76 3.49
C THR A 95 15.64 -4.77 2.82
N PHE A 96 14.41 -4.38 2.53
CA PHE A 96 13.43 -5.21 1.84
C PHE A 96 13.20 -4.63 0.45
N LEU A 97 13.35 -5.47 -0.58
CA LEU A 97 13.07 -5.05 -1.96
C LEU A 97 11.66 -5.45 -2.38
N ARG A 98 11.06 -6.42 -1.69
CA ARG A 98 9.72 -6.93 -2.02
C ARG A 98 8.81 -6.83 -0.82
N LEU A 99 7.58 -6.39 -1.08
CA LEU A 99 6.54 -6.34 -0.05
C LEU A 99 6.27 -7.73 0.54
N GLN A 100 6.22 -8.78 -0.27
CA GLN A 100 5.95 -10.15 0.19
C GLN A 100 7.01 -10.66 1.19
N GLU A 101 8.26 -10.21 1.09
CA GLU A 101 9.32 -10.55 2.06
C GLU A 101 9.11 -9.89 3.42
N VAL A 102 8.57 -8.67 3.44
CA VAL A 102 8.37 -7.91 4.69
C VAL A 102 7.03 -8.21 5.36
N LYS A 103 6.06 -8.80 4.63
CA LYS A 103 4.72 -9.07 5.15
C LYS A 103 4.73 -9.84 6.48
N PRO A 104 5.49 -10.94 6.64
CA PRO A 104 5.51 -11.66 7.90
C PRO A 104 6.07 -10.83 9.06
N LEU A 105 7.06 -9.97 8.78
CA LEU A 105 7.61 -9.05 9.78
C LEU A 105 6.58 -7.99 10.20
N VAL A 106 5.85 -7.41 9.26
CA VAL A 106 4.78 -6.44 9.55
C VAL A 106 3.65 -7.08 10.38
N LEU A 107 3.22 -8.28 10.00
CA LEU A 107 2.19 -9.03 10.74
C LEU A 107 2.67 -9.46 12.13
N PHE A 108 3.93 -9.86 12.26
CA PHE A 108 4.51 -10.18 13.56
C PHE A 108 4.62 -8.94 14.45
N ALA A 109 5.07 -7.81 13.89
CA ALA A 109 5.17 -6.55 14.61
C ALA A 109 3.81 -6.09 15.15
N ASP A 110 2.74 -6.24 14.37
CA ASP A 110 1.35 -6.04 14.81
C ASP A 110 0.98 -7.00 15.95
N ALA A 111 1.21 -8.31 15.76
CA ALA A 111 0.86 -9.34 16.73
C ALA A 111 1.53 -9.18 18.11
N VAL A 112 2.73 -8.61 18.16
CA VAL A 112 3.44 -8.33 19.42
C VAL A 112 3.25 -6.90 19.93
N CYS A 113 2.30 -6.16 19.35
CA CYS A 113 2.01 -4.76 19.68
C CYS A 113 3.27 -3.89 19.64
N THR A 114 3.95 -3.88 18.48
CA THR A 114 5.19 -3.11 18.31
C THR A 114 4.91 -1.61 18.45
N CYS A 115 5.78 -0.89 19.17
CA CYS A 115 5.56 0.53 19.42
C CYS A 115 5.63 1.39 18.13
N ASP A 116 4.96 2.55 18.16
CA ASP A 116 4.83 3.45 17.01
C ASP A 116 6.18 3.89 16.41
N ALA A 117 7.22 4.04 17.23
CA ALA A 117 8.53 4.47 16.78
C ALA A 117 9.17 3.42 15.84
N ALA A 118 9.15 2.15 16.23
CA ALA A 118 9.67 1.06 15.42
C ALA A 118 8.78 0.78 14.20
N MET A 119 7.45 0.89 14.35
CA MET A 119 6.52 0.76 13.21
C MET A 119 6.71 1.87 12.17
N ARG A 120 6.95 3.11 12.61
CA ARG A 120 7.28 4.23 11.72
C ARG A 120 8.58 3.98 10.99
N GLU A 121 9.61 3.50 11.68
CA GLU A 121 10.88 3.16 11.06
C GLU A 121 10.72 2.06 10.01
N LEU A 122 9.97 1.00 10.30
CA LEU A 122 9.65 -0.06 9.33
C LEU A 122 8.96 0.51 8.09
N CYS A 123 8.00 1.43 8.29
CA CYS A 123 7.34 2.12 7.20
C CYS A 123 8.34 2.94 6.38
N ASP A 124 9.18 3.77 7.02
CA ASP A 124 10.18 4.59 6.35
C ASP A 124 11.19 3.74 5.58
N MET A 125 11.60 2.60 6.14
CA MET A 125 12.49 1.65 5.47
C MET A 125 11.89 1.12 4.17
N LEU A 126 10.57 0.96 4.08
CA LEU A 126 9.88 0.49 2.88
C LEU A 126 9.68 1.62 1.87
N VAL A 127 9.18 2.77 2.32
CA VAL A 127 8.76 3.86 1.42
C VAL A 127 9.96 4.52 0.75
N ASN A 128 11.13 4.52 1.41
CA ASN A 128 12.38 5.05 0.88
C ASN A 128 13.09 4.09 -0.11
N GLN A 129 12.58 2.88 -0.33
CA GLN A 129 13.12 1.98 -1.37
C GLN A 129 12.49 2.32 -2.73
N THR A 130 13.25 2.98 -3.59
CA THR A 130 12.82 3.30 -4.96
C THR A 130 12.56 2.05 -5.81
N ALA A 131 13.22 0.94 -5.47
CA ALA A 131 13.08 -0.36 -6.13
C ALA A 131 12.09 -1.28 -5.40
N LEU A 132 11.20 -0.75 -4.54
CA LEU A 132 10.20 -1.58 -3.86
C LEU A 132 9.24 -2.22 -4.86
N GLN A 133 9.11 -3.54 -4.78
CA GLN A 133 8.33 -4.38 -5.68
C GLN A 133 7.18 -5.08 -4.96
N LEU A 134 6.16 -5.39 -5.75
CA LEU A 134 5.02 -6.21 -5.40
C LEU A 134 5.04 -7.47 -6.27
N ASP A 135 5.09 -8.63 -5.63
CA ASP A 135 5.01 -9.92 -6.31
C ASP A 135 3.56 -10.21 -6.71
N VAL A 136 3.34 -10.45 -8.00
CA VAL A 136 2.04 -10.77 -8.59
C VAL A 136 2.15 -12.14 -9.29
N PRO A 137 1.55 -13.19 -8.71
CA PRO A 137 1.46 -14.48 -9.36
C PRO A 137 0.82 -14.41 -10.76
N LEU A 138 1.48 -15.03 -11.73
CA LEU A 138 1.08 -15.15 -13.13
C LEU A 138 1.20 -16.63 -13.55
N GLY A 139 0.22 -17.44 -13.14
CA GLY A 139 0.30 -18.89 -13.32
C GLY A 139 1.34 -19.49 -12.38
N GLU A 140 2.36 -20.16 -12.92
CA GLU A 140 3.49 -20.71 -12.17
C GLU A 140 4.62 -19.69 -11.94
N GLU A 141 4.59 -18.57 -12.68
CA GLU A 141 5.58 -17.50 -12.56
C GLU A 141 5.09 -16.41 -11.59
N THR A 142 6.02 -15.60 -11.11
CA THR A 142 5.72 -14.43 -10.28
C THR A 142 6.31 -13.20 -10.94
N LEU A 143 5.44 -12.25 -11.30
CA LEU A 143 5.88 -10.99 -11.87
C LEU A 143 6.15 -9.98 -10.76
N GLN A 144 7.30 -9.32 -10.83
CA GLN A 144 7.70 -8.29 -9.88
C GLN A 144 7.32 -6.90 -10.39
N ILE A 145 6.30 -6.30 -9.79
CA ILE A 145 5.79 -4.98 -10.16
C ILE A 145 6.41 -3.92 -9.26
N MET A 146 7.21 -3.01 -9.83
CA MET A 146 7.75 -1.86 -9.11
C MET A 146 6.62 -0.88 -8.75
N LEU A 147 6.59 -0.45 -7.49
CA LEU A 147 5.56 0.45 -7.00
C LEU A 147 5.84 1.93 -7.31
N GLN A 148 7.07 2.26 -7.71
CA GLN A 148 7.50 3.62 -8.03
C GLN A 148 8.19 3.66 -9.39
N GLY A 149 8.12 4.82 -10.06
CA GLY A 149 8.90 5.09 -11.26
C GLY A 149 8.44 4.39 -12.53
N ARG A 150 7.32 3.64 -12.52
CA ARG A 150 6.82 2.88 -13.67
C ARG A 150 5.33 3.01 -13.89
N ILE A 151 4.93 3.12 -15.16
CA ILE A 151 3.55 2.93 -15.63
C ILE A 151 3.49 1.64 -16.42
N TYR A 152 2.62 0.73 -16.02
CA TYR A 152 2.34 -0.55 -16.65
C TYR A 152 1.08 -0.45 -17.50
N TYR A 153 1.14 -0.97 -18.71
CA TYR A 153 -0.01 -1.02 -19.61
C TYR A 153 0.07 -2.23 -20.54
N VAL A 154 -1.10 -2.68 -20.99
CA VAL A 154 -1.26 -3.82 -21.87
C VAL A 154 -1.32 -3.31 -23.32
N ARG A 155 -0.47 -3.87 -24.18
CA ARG A 155 -0.51 -3.65 -25.63
C ARG A 155 -0.93 -4.93 -26.34
N ASP A 156 -1.86 -4.80 -27.26
CA ASP A 156 -2.45 -5.92 -28.01
C ASP A 156 -1.42 -6.79 -28.74
N LEU A 157 -0.25 -6.23 -29.10
CA LEU A 157 0.81 -6.94 -29.84
C LEU A 157 1.95 -7.42 -28.93
N GLU A 158 2.21 -6.76 -27.80
CA GLU A 158 3.42 -6.96 -26.99
C GLU A 158 3.13 -7.68 -25.67
N GLY A 159 1.91 -7.61 -25.15
CA GLY A 159 1.55 -8.11 -23.83
C GLY A 159 1.62 -7.01 -22.77
N LEU A 160 2.06 -7.37 -21.56
CA LEU A 160 2.27 -6.40 -20.49
C LEU A 160 3.61 -5.71 -20.69
N THR A 161 3.57 -4.38 -20.72
CA THR A 161 4.74 -3.53 -20.90
C THR A 161 4.78 -2.47 -19.82
N SER A 162 5.96 -1.94 -19.54
CA SER A 162 6.14 -0.80 -18.64
C SER A 162 6.91 0.32 -19.32
N ILE A 163 6.66 1.56 -18.90
CA ILE A 163 7.47 2.73 -19.25
C ILE A 163 7.95 3.38 -17.94
N SER A 164 9.19 3.85 -17.95
CA SER A 164 9.75 4.59 -16.83
C SER A 164 9.21 6.03 -16.81
N THR A 165 8.80 6.51 -15.63
CA THR A 165 8.29 7.87 -15.46
C THR A 165 9.40 8.91 -15.23
N THR A 166 10.65 8.48 -15.04
CA THR A 166 11.76 9.38 -14.66
C THR A 166 12.65 9.79 -15.82
N ASP A 167 12.91 8.88 -16.75
CA ASP A 167 13.89 9.06 -17.84
C ASP A 167 13.26 8.90 -19.24
N GLY A 168 11.96 8.58 -19.31
CA GLY A 168 11.27 8.32 -20.58
C GLY A 168 11.89 7.15 -21.35
N SER A 169 12.64 6.27 -20.66
CA SER A 169 13.30 5.13 -21.28
C SER A 169 12.29 4.24 -22.01
N PRO A 170 12.73 3.58 -23.10
CA PRO A 170 11.85 2.80 -23.96
C PRO A 170 11.11 1.71 -23.18
N SER A 171 9.91 1.38 -23.66
CA SER A 171 9.03 0.42 -23.01
C SER A 171 9.71 -0.93 -22.81
N ALA A 172 9.73 -1.44 -21.59
CA ALA A 172 10.19 -2.80 -21.30
C ALA A 172 9.02 -3.78 -21.44
N ILE A 173 9.24 -4.93 -22.07
CA ILE A 173 8.28 -6.02 -22.08
C ILE A 173 8.43 -6.78 -20.76
N GLU A 174 7.41 -6.72 -19.92
CA GLU A 174 7.38 -7.38 -18.62
C GLU A 174 6.83 -8.80 -18.72
N ALA A 175 5.81 -8.99 -19.57
CA ALA A 175 5.29 -10.30 -19.91
C ALA A 175 4.89 -10.33 -21.40
N PRO A 176 5.52 -11.18 -22.24
CA PRO A 176 5.17 -11.29 -23.65
C PRO A 176 3.70 -11.66 -23.85
N LYS A 177 3.10 -11.19 -24.95
CA LYS A 177 1.68 -11.43 -25.28
C LYS A 177 1.22 -12.87 -25.09
N ALA A 178 2.01 -13.86 -25.51
CA ALA A 178 1.62 -15.27 -25.40
C ALA A 178 1.42 -15.71 -23.93
N VAL A 179 2.33 -15.28 -23.04
CA VAL A 179 2.28 -15.58 -21.60
C VAL A 179 1.19 -14.75 -20.94
N TYR A 180 1.15 -13.45 -21.23
CA TYR A 180 0.17 -12.55 -20.63
C TYR A 180 -1.26 -12.91 -21.03
N ALA A 181 -1.53 -13.22 -22.31
CA ALA A 181 -2.88 -13.52 -22.79
C ALA A 181 -3.48 -14.77 -22.13
N LEU A 182 -2.65 -15.77 -21.80
CA LEU A 182 -3.10 -16.98 -21.10
C LEU A 182 -3.57 -16.68 -19.67
N HIS A 183 -2.99 -15.66 -19.04
CA HIS A 183 -3.20 -15.36 -17.62
C HIS A 183 -3.79 -13.98 -17.35
N ALA A 184 -4.14 -13.18 -18.37
CA ALA A 184 -4.48 -11.76 -18.23
C ALA A 184 -5.59 -11.49 -17.20
N LYS A 185 -6.65 -12.30 -17.22
CA LYS A 185 -7.77 -12.18 -16.26
C LYS A 185 -7.32 -12.49 -14.83
N ASN A 186 -6.47 -13.51 -14.67
CA ASN A 186 -5.92 -13.89 -13.38
C ASN A 186 -4.97 -12.80 -12.89
N PHE A 187 -4.11 -12.27 -13.76
CA PHE A 187 -3.18 -11.19 -13.44
C PHE A 187 -3.90 -9.96 -12.89
N THR A 188 -4.90 -9.42 -13.61
CA THR A 188 -5.67 -8.25 -13.13
C THR A 188 -6.31 -8.52 -11.77
N THR A 189 -6.86 -9.72 -11.58
CA THR A 189 -7.52 -10.12 -10.33
C THR A 189 -6.51 -10.22 -9.19
N THR A 190 -5.39 -10.91 -9.42
CA THR A 190 -4.34 -11.15 -8.44
C THR A 190 -3.62 -9.85 -8.06
N LEU A 191 -3.28 -9.00 -9.03
CA LEU A 191 -2.71 -7.68 -8.77
C LEU A 191 -3.67 -6.83 -7.91
N GLY A 192 -4.97 -6.84 -8.24
CA GLY A 192 -5.99 -6.18 -7.42
C GLY A 192 -6.05 -6.70 -5.99
N GLN A 193 -6.04 -8.03 -5.80
CA GLN A 193 -6.04 -8.67 -4.49
C GLN A 193 -4.78 -8.36 -3.66
N GLN A 194 -3.62 -8.34 -4.29
CA GLN A 194 -2.36 -8.00 -3.61
C GLN A 194 -2.38 -6.55 -3.13
N LEU A 195 -2.80 -5.61 -3.98
CA LEU A 195 -2.92 -4.20 -3.62
C LEU A 195 -3.96 -3.97 -2.52
N GLU A 196 -5.12 -4.65 -2.61
CA GLU A 196 -6.17 -4.62 -1.60
C GLU A 196 -5.65 -5.11 -0.24
N SER A 197 -4.96 -6.26 -0.22
CA SER A 197 -4.41 -6.85 1.01
C SER A 197 -3.39 -5.92 1.66
N TRP A 198 -2.54 -5.27 0.87
CA TRP A 198 -1.53 -4.35 1.38
C TRP A 198 -2.13 -3.02 1.84
N LEU A 199 -3.09 -2.48 1.11
CA LEU A 199 -3.81 -1.27 1.54
C LEU A 199 -4.55 -1.50 2.85
N TYR A 200 -5.22 -2.64 3.00
CA TYR A 200 -5.91 -3.00 4.24
C TYR A 200 -4.91 -3.09 5.40
N LEU A 201 -3.82 -3.84 5.22
CA LEU A 201 -2.79 -4.01 6.25
C LEU A 201 -2.14 -2.68 6.64
N ALA A 202 -1.67 -1.90 5.66
CA ALA A 202 -1.03 -0.61 5.89
C ALA A 202 -1.99 0.40 6.53
N GLY A 203 -3.27 0.41 6.12
CA GLY A 203 -4.31 1.24 6.72
C GLY A 203 -4.58 0.88 8.17
N ARG A 204 -4.77 -0.42 8.46
CA ARG A 204 -5.01 -0.92 9.83
C ARG A 204 -3.88 -0.54 10.78
N LEU A 205 -2.64 -0.67 10.31
CA LEU A 205 -1.42 -0.35 11.07
C LEU A 205 -1.03 1.13 11.03
N GLN A 206 -1.87 1.99 10.46
CA GLN A 206 -1.64 3.43 10.33
C GLN A 206 -0.28 3.78 9.67
N MET A 207 0.19 2.95 8.75
CA MET A 207 1.40 3.17 7.96
C MET A 207 1.11 4.17 6.83
N LEU A 208 0.77 5.42 7.19
CA LEU A 208 0.30 6.46 6.26
C LEU A 208 1.20 6.64 5.02
N PRO A 209 2.54 6.70 5.15
CA PRO A 209 3.42 6.85 3.99
C PRO A 209 3.30 5.68 3.00
N LEU A 210 3.16 4.45 3.51
CA LEU A 210 2.99 3.27 2.67
C LEU A 210 1.61 3.27 1.99
N VAL A 211 0.55 3.64 2.71
CA VAL A 211 -0.79 3.82 2.11
C VAL A 211 -0.73 4.85 0.98
N GLN A 212 -0.08 5.99 1.19
CA GLN A 212 0.09 7.03 0.18
C GLN A 212 0.85 6.51 -1.04
N LEU A 213 1.94 5.75 -0.84
CA LEU A 213 2.71 5.12 -1.90
C LEU A 213 1.83 4.18 -2.74
N LEU A 214 1.05 3.30 -2.10
CA LEU A 214 0.16 2.36 -2.79
C LEU A 214 -0.96 3.09 -3.56
N ILE A 215 -1.56 4.13 -2.97
CA ILE A 215 -2.56 4.97 -3.65
C ILE A 215 -1.93 5.69 -4.85
N ASN A 216 -0.72 6.24 -4.70
CA ASN A 216 -0.02 6.90 -5.78
C ASN A 216 0.30 5.94 -6.92
N PHE A 217 0.72 4.71 -6.61
CA PHE A 217 0.90 3.66 -7.59
C PHE A 217 -0.40 3.40 -8.37
N ILE A 218 -1.52 3.13 -7.68
CA ILE A 218 -2.82 2.91 -8.31
C ILE A 218 -3.21 4.10 -9.20
N LYS A 219 -3.09 5.32 -8.69
CA LYS A 219 -3.40 6.55 -9.43
C LYS A 219 -2.57 6.69 -10.70
N THR A 220 -1.29 6.33 -10.64
CA THR A 220 -0.34 6.38 -11.75
C THR A 220 -0.71 5.35 -12.82
N GLN A 221 -1.07 4.12 -12.41
CA GLN A 221 -1.48 3.08 -13.36
C GLN A 221 -2.79 3.42 -14.08
N LEU A 222 -3.67 4.21 -13.47
CA LEU A 222 -4.93 4.63 -14.10
C LEU A 222 -4.75 5.70 -15.19
N LEU A 223 -3.57 6.33 -15.29
CA LEU A 223 -3.27 7.27 -16.38
C LEU A 223 -3.29 6.59 -17.76
N ALA A 224 -3.03 5.28 -17.82
CA ALA A 224 -3.09 4.49 -19.05
C ALA A 224 -4.54 4.20 -19.51
N GLY A 225 -5.56 4.67 -18.79
CA GLY A 225 -6.98 4.50 -19.13
C GLY A 225 -7.34 3.03 -19.34
N CYS A 226 -7.98 2.71 -20.47
CA CYS A 226 -8.39 1.35 -20.82
C CYS A 226 -7.23 0.36 -21.01
N SER A 227 -5.99 0.82 -21.19
CA SER A 227 -4.81 -0.04 -21.30
C SER A 227 -4.20 -0.39 -19.94
N SER A 228 -4.71 0.18 -18.85
CA SER A 228 -4.24 -0.11 -17.50
C SER A 228 -4.57 -1.55 -17.10
N PRO A 229 -3.62 -2.34 -16.56
CA PRO A 229 -3.93 -3.66 -16.01
C PRO A 229 -4.84 -3.59 -14.77
N LEU A 230 -5.00 -2.39 -14.18
CA LEU A 230 -5.80 -2.16 -12.97
C LEU A 230 -7.22 -1.66 -13.24
N ALA A 231 -7.55 -1.19 -14.45
CA ALA A 231 -8.83 -0.51 -14.71
C ALA A 231 -10.04 -1.33 -14.25
N ALA A 232 -10.05 -2.65 -14.50
CA ALA A 232 -11.13 -3.54 -14.10
C ALA A 232 -11.07 -4.01 -12.63
N ALA A 233 -9.97 -3.76 -11.92
CA ALA A 233 -9.74 -4.22 -10.54
C ALA A 233 -9.95 -3.13 -9.47
N VAL A 234 -10.05 -1.85 -9.85
CA VAL A 234 -10.12 -0.71 -8.89
C VAL A 234 -11.20 -0.89 -7.83
N GLY A 235 -12.41 -1.31 -8.23
CA GLY A 235 -13.51 -1.53 -7.30
C GLY A 235 -13.22 -2.61 -6.25
N ASN A 236 -12.40 -3.61 -6.60
CA ASN A 236 -11.98 -4.65 -5.66
C ASN A 236 -10.83 -4.19 -4.76
N ILE A 237 -9.96 -3.30 -5.26
CA ILE A 237 -8.85 -2.73 -4.48
C ILE A 237 -9.36 -1.88 -3.31
N TYR A 238 -10.40 -1.08 -3.55
CA TYR A 238 -11.06 -0.28 -2.51
C TYR A 238 -12.20 -1.05 -1.84
N SER A 239 -11.89 -2.23 -1.32
CA SER A 239 -12.86 -3.08 -0.63
C SER A 239 -13.43 -2.39 0.62
N PRO A 240 -14.58 -2.86 1.16
CA PRO A 240 -15.15 -2.29 2.38
C PRO A 240 -14.17 -2.28 3.57
N ARG A 241 -13.33 -3.32 3.72
CA ARG A 241 -12.34 -3.38 4.81
C ARG A 241 -11.20 -2.40 4.61
N VAL A 242 -10.78 -2.17 3.37
CA VAL A 242 -9.79 -1.14 3.06
C VAL A 242 -10.36 0.22 3.47
N LEU A 243 -11.57 0.55 3.01
CA LEU A 243 -12.21 1.83 3.32
C LEU A 243 -12.42 2.07 4.82
N GLN A 244 -12.67 1.02 5.61
CA GLN A 244 -12.82 1.12 7.06
C GLN A 244 -11.52 1.49 7.79
N CYS A 245 -10.38 1.05 7.27
CA CYS A 245 -9.06 1.27 7.87
C CYS A 245 -8.30 2.44 7.21
N MET A 246 -8.83 3.03 6.14
CA MET A 246 -8.17 4.14 5.46
C MET A 246 -8.27 5.44 6.29
N PRO A 247 -7.17 6.22 6.37
CA PRO A 247 -7.19 7.56 6.94
C PRO A 247 -8.18 8.45 6.19
N ARG A 248 -8.92 9.30 6.92
CA ARG A 248 -9.99 10.13 6.34
C ARG A 248 -9.43 11.08 5.27
N GLU A 249 -8.26 11.63 5.52
CA GLU A 249 -7.53 12.55 4.65
C GLU A 249 -7.23 11.89 3.30
N LEU A 250 -6.86 10.60 3.31
CA LEU A 250 -6.54 9.85 2.10
C LEU A 250 -7.79 9.38 1.37
N LEU A 251 -8.88 9.10 2.09
CA LEU A 251 -10.20 8.88 1.47
C LEU A 251 -10.63 10.12 0.70
N TYR A 252 -10.47 11.32 1.27
CA TYR A 252 -10.75 12.57 0.55
C TYR A 252 -9.82 12.76 -0.65
N ALA A 253 -8.51 12.53 -0.51
CA ALA A 253 -7.57 12.68 -1.63
C ALA A 253 -7.79 11.64 -2.75
N GLY A 254 -8.32 10.46 -2.43
CA GLY A 254 -8.80 9.47 -3.41
C GLY A 254 -10.08 9.94 -4.09
N PHE A 255 -11.06 10.37 -3.31
CA PHE A 255 -12.39 10.78 -3.75
C PHE A 255 -12.41 12.08 -4.57
N LEU A 256 -11.64 13.09 -4.16
CA LEU A 256 -11.58 14.40 -4.81
C LEU A 256 -10.99 14.33 -6.21
N ARG A 257 -10.09 13.37 -6.51
CA ARG A 257 -9.55 13.19 -7.86
C ARG A 257 -10.66 12.83 -8.86
N ASP A 258 -11.51 11.86 -8.50
CA ASP A 258 -12.64 11.44 -9.34
C ASP A 258 -13.69 12.55 -9.46
N THR A 259 -13.84 13.35 -8.40
CA THR A 259 -14.80 14.47 -8.32
C THR A 259 -14.36 15.69 -9.13
N LEU A 260 -13.06 16.03 -9.12
CA LEU A 260 -12.52 17.27 -9.69
C LEU A 260 -12.03 17.12 -11.13
N LEU A 261 -11.54 15.94 -11.54
CA LEU A 261 -10.97 15.76 -12.88
C LEU A 261 -11.99 15.37 -13.96
N TYR A 262 -13.12 14.76 -13.58
CA TYR A 262 -13.98 14.05 -14.54
C TYR A 262 -15.41 14.57 -14.71
N ARG A 263 -15.78 15.68 -14.04
CA ARG A 263 -17.06 16.43 -14.05
C ARG A 263 -17.83 16.29 -12.71
N PRO A 264 -17.88 17.34 -11.87
CA PRO A 264 -18.57 17.29 -10.58
C PRO A 264 -20.08 17.03 -10.67
N ASN A 265 -20.71 17.25 -11.84
CA ASN A 265 -22.15 17.11 -12.05
C ASN A 265 -22.63 15.65 -12.30
N ASP A 266 -21.71 14.71 -12.51
CA ASP A 266 -22.05 13.32 -12.89
C ASP A 266 -22.04 12.34 -11.71
N LEU A 267 -21.78 12.83 -10.50
CA LEU A 267 -21.80 12.06 -9.25
C LEU A 267 -23.23 12.05 -8.67
N GLN A 268 -23.91 10.89 -8.76
CA GLN A 268 -25.19 10.68 -8.08
C GLN A 268 -25.08 9.54 -7.05
N LEU A 269 -25.45 9.84 -5.80
CA LEU A 269 -25.69 8.83 -4.78
C LEU A 269 -27.10 8.27 -4.99
N LYS A 270 -27.22 6.98 -5.34
CA LYS A 270 -28.53 6.31 -5.41
C LYS A 270 -28.72 5.38 -4.22
N THR A 271 -29.77 5.62 -3.45
CA THR A 271 -30.26 4.71 -2.41
C THR A 271 -30.97 3.53 -3.07
N ILE A 272 -30.56 2.30 -2.75
CA ILE A 272 -31.26 1.09 -3.20
C ILE A 272 -32.42 0.82 -2.23
N PRO A 273 -33.65 0.53 -2.72
CA PRO A 273 -34.84 0.38 -1.87
C PRO A 273 -34.74 -0.69 -0.78
N ASP A 274 -33.95 -1.75 -0.98
CA ASP A 274 -33.89 -2.92 -0.09
C ASP A 274 -32.65 -2.97 0.84
N GLY A 275 -32.30 -1.81 1.41
CA GLY A 275 -31.43 -1.75 2.60
C GLY A 275 -30.03 -1.18 2.37
N LEU A 276 -29.68 -0.19 3.21
CA LEU A 276 -28.36 0.31 3.64
C LEU A 276 -27.17 0.28 2.65
N LYS A 277 -27.43 0.29 1.34
CA LYS A 277 -26.40 0.38 0.30
C LYS A 277 -26.58 1.69 -0.45
N VAL A 278 -25.64 2.60 -0.24
CA VAL A 278 -25.48 3.82 -1.05
C VAL A 278 -24.65 3.44 -2.27
N LYS A 279 -25.17 3.71 -3.46
CA LYS A 279 -24.50 3.42 -4.74
C LYS A 279 -23.85 4.69 -5.27
N LEU A 280 -22.54 4.65 -5.51
CA LEU A 280 -21.84 5.69 -6.26
C LEU A 280 -21.95 5.37 -7.75
N VAL A 281 -22.41 6.32 -8.56
CA VAL A 281 -22.40 6.20 -10.03
C VAL A 281 -21.40 7.22 -10.56
N THR A 282 -20.40 6.74 -11.30
CA THR A 282 -19.54 7.60 -12.14
C THR A 282 -19.90 7.35 -13.61
N ALA A 283 -19.89 8.39 -14.43
CA ALA A 283 -20.23 8.27 -15.86
C ALA A 283 -19.17 7.52 -16.68
N GLU A 284 -17.95 7.33 -16.17
CA GLU A 284 -16.80 6.82 -16.93
C GLU A 284 -16.35 5.39 -16.58
N ALA A 285 -17.29 4.47 -16.39
CA ALA A 285 -16.98 3.05 -16.62
C ALA A 285 -16.97 2.67 -18.12
N ALA A 286 -17.17 3.63 -19.05
CA ALA A 286 -17.30 3.33 -20.48
C ALA A 286 -16.68 4.34 -21.46
N THR A 287 -15.99 5.41 -21.04
CA THR A 287 -15.57 6.44 -22.02
C THR A 287 -14.31 7.22 -21.65
N ALA A 288 -13.14 6.59 -21.78
CA ALA A 288 -11.89 7.35 -21.87
C ALA A 288 -10.89 6.61 -22.77
N LEU A 289 -10.96 6.90 -24.09
CA LEU A 289 -9.90 6.84 -25.12
C LEU A 289 -10.44 6.43 -26.50
N ARG A 290 -11.05 7.40 -27.20
CA ARG A 290 -10.69 7.59 -28.61
C ARG A 290 -10.17 9.03 -28.67
N LEU A 291 -8.97 9.22 -29.22
CA LEU A 291 -8.27 10.51 -29.43
C LEU A 291 -7.24 10.92 -28.35
N TYR A 292 -6.19 10.11 -28.14
CA TYR A 292 -4.91 10.65 -27.70
C TYR A 292 -3.78 10.08 -28.56
N SER A 293 -3.12 10.94 -29.35
CA SER A 293 -1.79 10.66 -29.90
C SER A 293 -0.78 10.71 -28.75
N HIS A 294 -0.02 9.65 -28.58
CA HIS A 294 0.91 9.41 -27.46
C HIS A 294 2.02 10.48 -27.27
N SER A 295 2.24 11.39 -28.21
CA SER A 295 3.32 12.39 -28.14
C SER A 295 3.06 13.52 -27.14
N ASP A 296 1.80 13.88 -26.91
CA ASP A 296 1.49 15.17 -26.27
C ASP A 296 1.45 15.07 -24.75
N VAL A 297 1.07 13.90 -24.20
CA VAL A 297 1.02 13.65 -22.74
C VAL A 297 2.42 13.53 -22.13
N LEU A 298 3.40 13.07 -22.92
CA LEU A 298 4.77 12.88 -22.44
C LEU A 298 5.56 14.20 -22.35
N HIS A 299 5.19 15.21 -23.14
CA HIS A 299 5.91 16.49 -23.17
C HIS A 299 5.65 17.38 -21.94
N ASP A 300 4.54 17.15 -21.23
CA ASP A 300 4.11 17.95 -20.08
C ASP A 300 4.48 17.34 -18.71
N LEU A 301 5.08 16.15 -18.67
CA LEU A 301 5.50 15.44 -17.46
C LEU A 301 6.97 15.71 -17.05
N ALA A 302 7.58 16.79 -17.54
CA ALA A 302 8.95 17.16 -17.19
C ALA A 302 9.14 17.43 -15.68
N PRO A 303 10.33 17.17 -15.11
CA PRO A 303 10.56 17.30 -13.67
C PRO A 303 10.38 18.75 -13.20
N GLY A 304 9.55 18.95 -12.18
CA GLY A 304 9.35 20.25 -11.53
C GLY A 304 8.02 20.96 -11.83
N LYS A 305 7.15 20.41 -12.68
CA LYS A 305 5.75 20.86 -12.78
C LYS A 305 4.86 19.92 -11.97
N SER A 306 4.11 20.43 -10.99
CA SER A 306 3.06 19.61 -10.37
C SER A 306 2.05 19.23 -11.44
N ILE A 307 1.66 17.95 -11.43
CA ILE A 307 0.76 17.29 -12.38
C ILE A 307 -0.60 18.01 -12.49
N GLU A 308 -0.95 18.81 -11.48
CA GLU A 308 -2.16 19.62 -11.39
C GLU A 308 -2.26 20.70 -12.50
N ASN A 309 -1.13 21.28 -12.93
CA ASN A 309 -1.13 22.39 -13.89
C ASN A 309 -1.17 21.94 -15.36
N ALA A 310 -0.65 20.75 -15.68
CA ALA A 310 -0.62 20.23 -17.06
C ALA A 310 -2.02 19.81 -17.55
N HIS A 311 -2.84 19.22 -16.67
CA HIS A 311 -4.19 18.76 -17.01
C HIS A 311 -5.20 19.91 -17.20
N LEU A 312 -5.09 21.01 -16.43
CA LEU A 312 -6.00 22.16 -16.51
C LEU A 312 -5.84 22.96 -17.82
N LEU A 313 -4.62 23.08 -18.34
CA LEU A 313 -4.35 23.80 -19.59
C LEU A 313 -4.85 23.05 -20.84
N HIS A 314 -4.96 21.72 -20.77
CA HIS A 314 -5.34 20.90 -21.92
C HIS A 314 -6.87 20.70 -22.05
N LEU A 315 -7.60 20.69 -20.92
CA LEU A 315 -9.06 20.53 -20.89
C LEU A 315 -9.82 21.82 -21.29
N SER A 316 -9.25 23.00 -21.05
CA SER A 316 -9.87 24.28 -21.46
C SER A 316 -9.97 24.44 -22.99
N ASN A 317 -9.15 23.70 -23.77
CA ASN A 317 -9.03 23.88 -25.21
C ASN A 317 -9.84 22.90 -26.08
N ARG A 318 -10.59 21.92 -25.51
CA ARG A 318 -11.27 20.87 -26.32
C ARG A 318 -12.73 20.57 -25.97
N SER A 319 -13.47 21.52 -25.39
CA SER A 319 -14.93 21.41 -25.20
C SER A 319 -15.74 21.63 -26.49
N ARG A 320 -15.45 20.88 -27.56
CA ARG A 320 -16.35 20.75 -28.72
C ARG A 320 -16.25 19.34 -29.28
N VAL A 321 -17.39 18.64 -29.30
CA VAL A 321 -17.67 17.35 -29.97
C VAL A 321 -17.47 16.08 -29.11
N ALA A 322 -18.53 15.62 -28.45
CA ALA A 322 -19.04 14.23 -28.52
C ALA A 322 -20.31 14.05 -27.65
N LYS A 323 -21.28 13.28 -28.15
CA LYS A 323 -22.56 12.94 -27.49
C LYS A 323 -22.36 11.99 -26.29
N PRO A 324 -23.21 12.05 -25.24
CA PRO A 324 -23.09 11.21 -24.06
C PRO A 324 -23.56 9.77 -24.32
N LEU A 325 -22.81 8.78 -23.83
CA LEU A 325 -23.21 7.37 -23.74
C LEU A 325 -23.37 7.02 -22.26
N HIS A 326 -24.51 6.42 -21.91
CA HIS A 326 -24.97 6.20 -20.54
C HIS A 326 -24.49 4.88 -19.93
N ASN A 327 -24.19 4.96 -18.62
CA ASN A 327 -24.44 3.99 -17.54
C ASN A 327 -23.79 2.58 -17.63
N ALA A 328 -22.68 2.40 -16.92
CA ALA A 328 -22.31 1.13 -16.31
C ALA A 328 -22.04 1.33 -14.80
N PRO A 329 -22.73 0.61 -13.89
CA PRO A 329 -22.61 0.85 -12.45
C PRO A 329 -21.39 0.16 -11.82
N VAL A 330 -20.66 0.89 -10.96
CA VAL A 330 -19.65 0.32 -10.05
C VAL A 330 -20.25 0.26 -8.63
N ASN A 331 -20.03 -0.85 -7.93
CA ASN A 331 -20.58 -1.08 -6.60
C ASN A 331 -19.54 -0.69 -5.54
N VAL A 332 -19.84 0.28 -4.68
CA VAL A 332 -19.03 0.57 -3.48
C VAL A 332 -19.98 0.83 -2.31
N SER A 333 -19.78 0.16 -1.18
CA SER A 333 -20.52 0.41 0.06
C SER A 333 -19.60 1.12 1.06
N VAL A 334 -19.96 2.34 1.47
CA VAL A 334 -19.32 3.00 2.61
C VAL A 334 -20.06 2.56 3.88
N GLY A 335 -19.44 1.69 4.66
CA GLY A 335 -19.99 1.26 5.94
C GLY A 335 -19.89 2.33 7.02
N GLY A 336 -20.88 2.39 7.92
CA GLY A 336 -20.75 3.07 9.22
C GLY A 336 -21.46 4.41 9.37
N LEU A 337 -21.97 5.02 8.30
CA LEU A 337 -22.76 6.25 8.37
C LEU A 337 -24.12 6.02 7.71
N ASN A 338 -25.20 6.54 8.30
CA ASN A 338 -26.50 6.47 7.64
C ASN A 338 -26.44 7.24 6.31
N ALA A 339 -27.17 6.77 5.30
CA ALA A 339 -27.10 7.32 3.94
C ALA A 339 -27.30 8.84 3.88
N LYS A 340 -28.19 9.38 4.72
CA LYS A 340 -28.47 10.82 4.81
C LYS A 340 -27.29 11.62 5.38
N LEU A 341 -26.49 11.01 6.25
CA LEU A 341 -25.32 11.65 6.85
C LEU A 341 -24.15 11.70 5.85
N CYS A 342 -23.91 10.62 5.11
CA CYS A 342 -22.96 10.61 4.00
C CYS A 342 -23.31 11.66 2.95
N GLU A 343 -24.57 11.71 2.53
CA GLU A 343 -25.07 12.68 1.54
C GLU A 343 -24.83 14.12 2.00
N LYS A 344 -25.15 14.44 3.27
CA LYS A 344 -24.89 15.78 3.85
C LYS A 344 -23.42 16.15 3.90
N ILE A 345 -22.54 15.22 4.27
CA ILE A 345 -21.09 15.48 4.37
C ILE A 345 -20.50 15.73 2.99
N VAL A 346 -20.88 14.92 2.00
CA VAL A 346 -20.42 15.07 0.60
C VAL A 346 -20.96 16.37 0.01
N GLN A 347 -22.24 16.70 0.21
CA GLN A 347 -22.83 17.95 -0.27
C GLN A 347 -22.14 19.17 0.34
N ALA A 348 -21.89 19.16 1.66
CA ALA A 348 -21.18 20.26 2.32
C ALA A 348 -19.74 20.45 1.83
N ALA A 349 -19.06 19.35 1.44
CA ALA A 349 -17.72 19.42 0.85
C ALA A 349 -17.75 20.00 -0.58
N LEU A 350 -18.74 19.60 -1.38
CA LEU A 350 -18.98 20.14 -2.72
C LEU A 350 -19.33 21.63 -2.68
N ASP A 351 -20.25 22.03 -1.80
CA ASP A 351 -20.67 23.42 -1.65
C ASP A 351 -19.49 24.33 -1.24
N LYS A 352 -18.58 23.83 -0.39
CA LYS A 352 -17.34 24.55 -0.01
C LYS A 352 -16.34 24.64 -1.16
N ALA A 353 -16.21 23.59 -1.96
CA ALA A 353 -15.30 23.60 -3.11
C ALA A 353 -15.78 24.58 -4.19
N ILE A 354 -17.10 24.62 -4.43
CA ILE A 354 -17.73 25.54 -5.40
C ILE A 354 -17.68 27.00 -4.91
N ALA A 355 -17.76 27.25 -3.60
CA ALA A 355 -17.68 28.61 -3.05
C ALA A 355 -16.25 29.21 -3.05
N HIS A 356 -15.24 28.42 -3.42
CA HIS A 356 -13.84 28.84 -3.51
C HIS A 356 -13.30 28.90 -4.95
N GLU A 357 -14.16 28.71 -5.96
CA GLU A 357 -13.98 29.21 -7.33
C GLU A 357 -14.63 30.60 -7.48
#